data_AF-D3Q479-F1
#
_entry.id   AF-D3Q479-F1
#
_cell.length_a   1.000
_cell.length_b   1.000
_cell.length_c   1.000
_cell.angle_alpha   90.00
_cell.angle_beta   90.00
_cell.angle_gamma   90.00
#
_symmetry.space_group_name_H-M   'P 1'
#
loop_
_entity.id
_entity.type
_entity.pdbx_description
1 polymer ?
#
loop_
_entity_poly.entity_id
_entity_poly.type
_entity_poly.pdbx_seq_one_letter_code
_entity_poly.pdbx_strand_id
1 'polypeptide(L)'
;MARLHDIVFDCGHAASLARFWAAAVDGYAVAPYDDEELARLRSFGITDTEDDPTVLVESAAGGPRLWFQRVPETKVVKNRVHVDLRTDDLETEIARLTALGASVSERFGDNVVLLDPEGNEFCLAVN
;
A
#
# COMPACT_ATOMS: atom_id res chain seq x y z
N MET A 1 -15.86 -12.05 -19.00
CA MET A 1 -15.34 -10.67 -19.08
C MET A 1 -14.32 -10.47 -17.98
N ALA A 2 -13.25 -9.70 -18.21
CA ALA A 2 -12.21 -9.45 -17.20
C ALA A 2 -12.60 -8.27 -16.29
N ARG A 3 -12.08 -8.27 -15.05
CA ARG A 3 -12.23 -7.17 -14.07
C ARG A 3 -10.87 -6.88 -13.44
N LEU A 4 -10.59 -5.62 -13.11
CA LEU A 4 -9.40 -5.26 -12.31
C LEU A 4 -9.57 -5.88 -10.92
N HIS A 5 -8.52 -6.53 -10.41
CA HIS A 5 -8.57 -7.27 -9.15
C HIS A 5 -7.51 -6.77 -8.18
N ASP A 6 -6.23 -6.90 -8.56
CA ASP A 6 -5.10 -6.54 -7.70
C ASP A 6 -4.18 -5.54 -8.40
N ILE A 7 -3.68 -4.59 -7.63
CA ILE A 7 -2.49 -3.79 -7.94
C ILE A 7 -1.39 -4.27 -7.00
N VAL A 8 -0.33 -4.85 -7.58
CA VAL A 8 0.74 -5.50 -6.81
C VAL A 8 1.95 -4.57 -6.72
N PHE A 9 2.49 -4.43 -5.52
CA PHE A 9 3.73 -3.72 -5.21
C PHE A 9 4.77 -4.71 -4.71
N ASP A 10 5.96 -4.66 -5.30
CA ASP A 10 7.13 -5.31 -4.74
C ASP A 10 7.61 -4.52 -3.51
N CYS A 11 8.03 -5.22 -2.47
CA CYS A 11 8.46 -4.62 -1.22
C CYS A 11 9.53 -5.43 -0.49
N GLY A 12 10.18 -4.84 0.51
CA GLY A 12 11.04 -5.51 1.48
C GLY A 12 10.28 -6.05 2.70
N HIS A 13 9.19 -5.38 3.11
CA HIS A 13 8.38 -5.76 4.27
C HIS A 13 6.87 -5.52 4.05
N ALA A 14 6.17 -6.57 3.63
CA ALA A 14 4.77 -6.50 3.21
C ALA A 14 3.82 -6.00 4.33
N ALA A 15 4.00 -6.46 5.57
CA ALA A 15 3.14 -6.05 6.69
C ALA A 15 3.23 -4.54 6.99
N SER A 16 4.42 -3.94 6.86
CA SER A 16 4.61 -2.50 7.07
C SER A 16 3.88 -1.66 6.02
N LEU A 17 4.03 -2.01 4.74
CA LEU A 17 3.35 -1.28 3.66
C LEU A 17 1.84 -1.49 3.73
N ALA A 18 1.37 -2.71 4.02
CA ALA A 18 -0.05 -2.98 4.16
C ALA A 18 -0.70 -2.13 5.26
N ARG A 19 -0.04 -1.97 6.42
CA ARG A 19 -0.51 -1.06 7.48
C ARG A 19 -0.55 0.39 7.03
N PHE A 20 0.50 0.86 6.36
CA PHE A 20 0.55 2.23 5.85
C PHE A 20 -0.61 2.47 4.87
N TRP A 21 -0.78 1.61 3.88
CA TRP A 21 -1.80 1.78 2.84
C TRP A 21 -3.23 1.60 3.35
N ALA A 22 -3.46 0.71 4.31
CA ALA A 22 -4.74 0.58 5.00
C ALA A 22 -5.09 1.86 5.81
N ALA A 23 -4.11 2.52 6.41
CA ALA A 23 -4.31 3.79 7.11
C ALA A 23 -4.36 5.00 6.17
N ALA A 24 -3.71 4.93 5.02
CA ALA A 24 -3.62 6.00 4.04
C ALA A 24 -4.91 6.15 3.22
N VAL A 25 -5.59 5.05 2.87
CA VAL A 25 -6.74 5.08 1.96
C VAL A 25 -8.03 4.77 2.71
N ASP A 26 -8.96 5.71 2.70
CA ASP A 26 -10.25 5.54 3.37
C ASP A 26 -11.02 4.34 2.83
N GLY A 27 -11.57 3.53 3.74
CA GLY A 27 -12.33 2.33 3.41
C GLY A 27 -11.49 1.13 2.98
N TYR A 28 -10.15 1.22 3.09
CA TYR A 28 -9.26 0.09 2.91
C TYR A 28 -8.83 -0.48 4.27
N ALA A 29 -8.65 -1.80 4.34
CA ALA A 29 -8.17 -2.48 5.53
C ALA A 29 -7.28 -3.67 5.14
N VAL A 30 -6.32 -4.02 6.00
CA VAL A 30 -5.57 -5.27 5.83
C VAL A 30 -6.56 -6.44 5.83
N ALA A 31 -6.43 -7.35 4.85
CA ALA A 31 -7.27 -8.54 4.76
C ALA A 31 -7.17 -9.34 6.07
N PRO A 32 -8.28 -9.88 6.58
CA PRO A 32 -8.27 -10.61 7.84
C PRO A 32 -7.47 -11.92 7.70
N TYR A 33 -6.71 -12.24 8.74
CA TYR A 33 -6.08 -13.54 8.91
C TYR A 33 -7.06 -14.48 9.62
N ASP A 34 -7.85 -15.21 8.85
CA ASP A 34 -8.70 -16.26 9.40
C ASP A 34 -7.91 -17.54 9.72
N ASP A 35 -8.58 -18.53 10.32
CA ASP A 35 -7.92 -19.77 10.73
C ASP A 35 -7.29 -20.54 9.56
N GLU A 36 -7.88 -20.45 8.37
CA GLU A 36 -7.36 -21.10 7.15
C GLU A 36 -6.07 -20.41 6.70
N GLU A 37 -6.07 -19.08 6.66
CA GLU A 37 -4.90 -18.31 6.27
C GLU A 37 -3.75 -18.45 7.27
N LEU A 38 -4.05 -18.40 8.57
CA LEU A 38 -3.05 -18.66 9.60
C LEU A 38 -2.50 -20.10 9.52
N ALA A 39 -3.33 -21.08 9.16
CA ALA A 39 -2.86 -22.46 8.94
C ALA A 39 -1.98 -22.56 7.69
N ARG A 40 -2.33 -21.85 6.61
CA ARG A 40 -1.53 -21.73 5.40
C ARG A 40 -0.15 -21.16 5.72
N LEU A 41 -0.06 -20.03 6.43
CA LEU A 41 1.21 -19.43 6.84
C LEU A 41 2.07 -20.39 7.66
N ARG A 42 1.48 -21.04 8.66
CA ARG A 42 2.18 -22.05 9.48
C ARG A 42 2.74 -23.21 8.66
N SER A 43 2.08 -23.60 7.57
CA SER A 43 2.59 -24.64 6.66
C SER A 43 3.87 -24.24 5.92
N PHE A 44 4.13 -22.94 5.79
CA PHE A 44 5.37 -22.37 5.27
C PHE A 44 6.40 -22.04 6.36
N GLY A 45 6.12 -22.40 7.62
CA GLY A 45 6.98 -22.09 8.77
C GLY A 45 6.86 -20.66 9.27
N ILE A 46 5.81 -19.92 8.86
CA ILE A 46 5.54 -18.55 9.29
C ILE A 46 4.56 -18.60 10.46
N THR A 47 4.98 -18.11 11.63
CA THR A 47 4.16 -18.12 12.86
C THR A 47 3.73 -16.74 13.32
N ASP A 48 4.29 -15.69 12.72
CA ASP A 48 3.92 -14.30 12.96
C ASP A 48 3.45 -13.68 11.64
N THR A 49 2.35 -12.94 11.66
CA THR A 49 1.83 -12.24 10.48
C THR A 49 2.73 -11.10 10.03
N GLU A 50 3.63 -10.61 10.90
CA GLU A 50 4.68 -9.68 10.47
C GLU A 50 5.66 -10.31 9.48
N ASP A 51 5.84 -11.64 9.53
CA ASP A 51 6.73 -12.37 8.64
C ASP A 51 6.04 -12.84 7.35
N ASP A 52 4.76 -12.51 7.14
CA ASP A 52 4.04 -12.84 5.91
C ASP A 52 4.71 -12.17 4.69
N PRO A 53 5.19 -12.95 3.70
CA PRO A 53 5.77 -12.38 2.49
C PRO A 53 4.73 -11.71 1.57
N THR A 54 3.43 -11.87 1.81
CA THR A 54 2.38 -11.34 0.94
C THR A 54 1.20 -10.84 1.75
N VAL A 55 0.98 -9.51 1.80
CA VAL A 55 -0.14 -8.94 2.56
C VAL A 55 -1.07 -8.17 1.64
N LEU A 56 -2.36 -8.41 1.79
CA LEU A 56 -3.44 -7.82 1.01
C LEU A 56 -4.12 -6.68 1.78
N VAL A 57 -4.49 -5.62 1.07
CA VAL A 57 -5.32 -4.53 1.57
C VAL A 57 -6.57 -4.42 0.70
N GLU A 58 -7.72 -4.58 1.31
CA GLU A 58 -9.00 -4.74 0.64
C GLU A 58 -9.89 -3.52 0.81
N SER A 59 -10.57 -3.14 -0.27
CA SER A 59 -11.57 -2.08 -0.28
C SER A 59 -12.92 -2.59 0.19
N ALA A 60 -13.48 -2.00 1.25
CA ALA A 60 -14.86 -2.26 1.69
C ALA A 60 -15.91 -1.91 0.60
N ALA A 61 -15.58 -0.99 -0.31
CA ALA A 61 -16.45 -0.55 -1.41
C ALA A 61 -16.30 -1.38 -2.71
N GLY A 62 -15.52 -2.48 -2.71
CA GLY A 62 -15.36 -3.33 -3.90
C GLY A 62 -14.43 -2.80 -5.01
N GLY A 63 -13.47 -1.93 -4.67
CA GLY A 63 -12.37 -1.51 -5.54
C GLY A 63 -11.26 -2.56 -5.69
N PRO A 64 -10.22 -2.30 -6.50
CA PRO A 64 -9.06 -3.18 -6.60
C PRO A 64 -8.35 -3.28 -5.25
N ARG A 65 -7.82 -4.46 -4.94
CA ARG A 65 -6.99 -4.66 -3.75
C ARG A 65 -5.58 -4.16 -4.02
N LEU A 66 -4.93 -3.66 -2.97
CA LEU A 66 -3.48 -3.44 -3.01
C LEU A 66 -2.82 -4.68 -2.42
N TRP A 67 -1.81 -5.22 -3.11
CA TRP A 67 -1.10 -6.43 -2.69
C TRP A 67 0.38 -6.12 -2.58
N PHE A 68 0.93 -6.25 -1.38
CA PHE A 68 2.37 -6.08 -1.12
C PHE A 68 3.05 -7.44 -1.12
N GLN A 69 4.04 -7.62 -1.99
CA GLN A 69 4.76 -8.88 -2.19
C GLN A 69 6.24 -8.68 -1.87
N ARG A 70 6.74 -9.43 -0.87
CA ARG A 70 8.15 -9.44 -0.53
C ARG A 70 8.95 -10.07 -1.65
N VAL A 71 9.90 -9.30 -2.18
CA VAL A 71 10.90 -9.77 -3.17
C VAL A 71 12.31 -9.59 -2.61
N PRO A 72 13.29 -10.40 -3.03
CA PRO A 72 14.67 -10.26 -2.57
C PRO A 72 15.38 -9.04 -3.15
N GLU A 73 14.90 -8.51 -4.29
CA GLU A 73 15.48 -7.35 -4.94
C GLU A 73 15.08 -6.04 -4.25
N THR A 74 16.08 -5.19 -3.99
CA THR A 74 15.82 -3.80 -3.61
C THR A 74 15.31 -3.01 -4.81
N LYS A 75 14.41 -2.05 -4.60
CA LYS A 75 13.95 -1.12 -5.65
C LYS A 75 15.13 -0.35 -6.27
N VAL A 76 15.27 -0.44 -7.58
CA VAL A 76 16.38 0.22 -8.34
C VAL A 76 15.90 1.31 -9.29
N VAL A 77 14.61 1.34 -9.62
CA VAL A 77 13.99 2.32 -10.53
C VAL A 77 12.63 2.76 -10.00
N LYS A 78 12.09 3.84 -10.57
CA LYS A 78 10.71 4.31 -10.33
C LYS A 78 9.69 3.24 -10.73
N ASN A 79 8.60 3.12 -9.96
CA ASN A 79 7.45 2.30 -10.36
C ASN A 79 6.87 2.80 -11.69
N ARG A 80 6.50 1.87 -12.59
CA ARG A 80 5.92 2.21 -13.91
C ARG A 80 4.39 2.27 -13.89
N VAL A 81 3.80 1.89 -12.77
CA VAL A 81 2.38 2.08 -12.43
C VAL A 81 2.32 3.19 -11.40
N HIS A 82 1.33 4.06 -11.52
CA HIS A 82 1.05 5.13 -10.58
C HIS A 82 -0.28 4.85 -9.89
N VAL A 83 -0.31 5.01 -8.56
CA VAL A 83 -1.55 5.05 -7.79
C VAL A 83 -1.81 6.50 -7.39
N ASP A 84 -2.99 7.00 -7.73
CA ASP A 84 -3.38 8.38 -7.53
C ASP A 84 -4.50 8.44 -6.49
N LEU A 85 -4.26 9.19 -5.41
CA LEU A 85 -5.21 9.50 -4.36
C LEU A 85 -5.75 10.92 -4.56
N ARG A 86 -6.96 11.16 -4.07
CA ARG A 86 -7.62 12.47 -4.11
C ARG A 86 -8.01 12.92 -2.71
N THR A 87 -7.96 14.23 -2.50
CA THR A 87 -8.36 14.89 -1.24
C THR A 87 -9.01 16.23 -1.52
N ASP A 88 -9.81 16.74 -0.59
CA ASP A 88 -10.34 18.10 -0.63
C ASP A 88 -9.38 19.13 0.04
N ASP A 89 -8.46 18.66 0.88
CA ASP A 89 -7.46 19.49 1.58
C ASP A 89 -6.07 18.89 1.44
N LEU A 90 -5.29 19.45 0.51
CA LEU A 90 -3.99 18.93 0.11
C LEU A 90 -2.96 18.98 1.24
N GLU A 91 -2.81 20.12 1.92
CA GLU A 91 -1.75 20.28 2.91
C GLU A 91 -2.02 19.49 4.19
N THR A 92 -3.28 19.46 4.63
CA THR A 92 -3.68 18.62 5.77
C THR A 92 -3.44 17.15 5.48
N GLU A 93 -3.77 16.69 4.28
CA GLU A 93 -3.61 15.29 3.90
C GLU A 93 -2.15 14.90 3.71
N ILE A 94 -1.31 15.79 3.14
CA ILE A 94 0.15 15.59 3.10
C ILE A 94 0.70 15.43 4.52
N ALA A 95 0.29 16.29 5.46
CA ALA A 95 0.76 16.21 6.84
C ALA A 95 0.34 14.89 7.51
N ARG A 96 -0.90 14.44 7.27
CA ARG A 96 -1.42 13.16 7.79
C ARG A 96 -0.64 11.96 7.23
N LEU A 97 -0.46 11.90 5.91
CA LEU A 97 0.28 10.82 5.24
C LEU A 97 1.76 10.81 5.66
N THR A 98 2.37 11.99 5.83
CA THR A 98 3.74 12.10 6.33
C THR A 98 3.85 11.56 7.77
N ALA A 99 2.86 11.83 8.63
CA ALA A 99 2.82 11.27 9.97
C ALA A 99 2.65 9.74 9.99
N LEU A 100 2.08 9.15 8.94
CA LEU A 100 2.00 7.70 8.73
C LEU A 100 3.30 7.09 8.18
N GLY A 101 4.27 7.90 7.78
CA GLY A 101 5.57 7.46 7.27
C GLY A 101 5.80 7.74 5.78
N ALA A 102 4.90 8.45 5.10
CA ALA A 102 5.17 8.93 3.76
C ALA A 102 6.21 10.06 3.75
N SER A 103 6.79 10.35 2.58
CA SER A 103 7.60 11.54 2.35
C SER A 103 7.24 12.24 1.05
N VAL A 104 7.36 13.56 0.98
CA VAL A 104 7.11 14.32 -0.25
C VAL A 104 8.33 14.21 -1.18
N SER A 105 8.12 13.77 -2.41
CA SER A 105 9.16 13.70 -3.45
C SER A 105 9.15 14.92 -4.36
N GLU A 106 8.01 15.20 -4.98
CA GLU A 106 7.88 16.26 -6.00
C GLU A 106 6.54 16.95 -5.88
N ARG A 107 6.47 18.25 -6.24
CA ARG A 107 5.24 19.05 -6.24
C ARG A 107 5.03 19.70 -7.61
N PHE A 108 3.83 19.56 -8.15
CA PHE A 108 3.39 20.04 -9.46
C PHE A 108 2.06 20.80 -9.33
N GLY A 109 2.09 22.01 -8.78
CA GLY A 109 0.86 22.72 -8.43
C GLY A 109 0.05 21.92 -7.42
N ASP A 110 -1.19 21.60 -7.76
CA ASP A 110 -2.13 20.85 -6.92
C ASP A 110 -1.99 19.32 -7.03
N ASN A 111 -0.90 18.83 -7.62
CA ASN A 111 -0.53 17.40 -7.67
C ASN A 111 0.82 17.21 -7.00
N VAL A 112 0.90 16.31 -6.01
CA VAL A 112 2.09 16.04 -5.23
C VAL A 112 2.43 14.55 -5.32
N VAL A 113 3.66 14.24 -5.67
CA VAL A 113 4.19 12.88 -5.61
C VAL A 113 4.74 12.65 -4.22
N LEU A 114 4.20 11.66 -3.52
CA LEU A 114 4.70 11.15 -2.26
C LEU A 114 5.36 9.77 -2.46
N LEU A 115 6.19 9.41 -1.50
CA LEU A 115 6.77 8.09 -1.36
C LEU A 115 6.17 7.43 -0.12
N ASP A 116 5.77 6.17 -0.24
CA ASP A 116 5.43 5.34 0.93
C ASP A 116 6.69 5.03 1.78
N PRO A 117 6.56 4.33 2.93
CA PRO A 117 7.70 4.04 3.81
C PRO A 117 8.86 3.27 3.16
N GLU A 118 8.66 2.63 2.01
CA GLU A 118 9.71 1.91 1.28
C GLU A 118 10.15 2.62 -0.01
N GLY A 119 9.66 3.84 -0.27
CA GLY A 119 10.06 4.61 -1.42
C GLY A 119 9.23 4.36 -2.68
N ASN A 120 8.07 3.71 -2.58
CA ASN A 120 7.15 3.55 -3.72
C ASN A 120 6.38 4.83 -3.97
N GLU A 121 6.32 5.24 -5.23
CA GLU A 121 5.67 6.49 -5.62
C GLU A 121 4.14 6.37 -5.67
N PHE A 122 3.44 7.37 -5.14
CA PHE A 122 2.01 7.59 -5.33
C PHE A 122 1.71 9.09 -5.42
N CYS A 123 0.62 9.45 -6.11
CA CYS A 123 0.23 10.86 -6.25
C CYS A 123 -0.89 11.20 -5.28
N LEU A 124 -0.91 12.46 -4.81
CA LEU A 124 -2.03 13.06 -4.13
C LEU A 124 -2.42 14.33 -4.88
N ALA A 125 -3.69 14.47 -5.24
CA ALA A 125 -4.21 15.64 -5.93
C ALA A 125 -5.51 16.14 -5.32
N VAL A 126 -5.79 17.44 -5.47
CA VAL A 126 -7.08 18.03 -5.07
C VAL A 126 -8.20 17.48 -5.98
N ASN A 127 -9.40 17.24 -5.43
CA ASN A 127 -10.59 16.85 -6.21
C ASN A 127 -10.94 17.83 -7.34
#